data_AF-A0A7I8EIM7-F1
#
_entry.id   AF-A0A7I8EIM7-F1
#
_cell.length_a   1.000
_cell.length_b   1.000
_cell.length_c   1.000
_cell.angle_alpha   90.00
_cell.angle_beta   90.00
_cell.angle_gamma   90.00
#
_symmetry.space_group_name_H-M   'P 1'
#
loop_
_entity.id
_entity.type
_entity.pdbx_description
1 polymer ?
#
loop_
_entity_poly.entity_id
_entity_poly.type
_entity_poly.pdbx_seq_one_letter_code
_entity_poly.pdbx_strand_id
1 'polypeptide(L)'
;MDVLSNPQTRQALFIGGGVVLLVLILMTLYFFWRRVHKIRYLAKKDPDRAQSYNGFLLFLNYIGYALLVFIVTALVASVPLVAAIYLGLWLAHNVAPLVPLITGGVCLGLVLGYYVTFKFLRSKVAFEESKAVPTITEFVA
;
A
#
# COMPACT_ATOMS: atom_id res chain seq x y z
N MET A 1 12.99 32.10 2.22
CA MET A 1 12.84 31.41 3.52
C MET A 1 12.60 29.94 3.21
N ASP A 2 13.51 29.06 3.62
CA ASP A 2 13.40 27.64 3.33
C ASP A 2 12.20 27.04 4.06
N VAL A 3 11.32 26.35 3.32
CA VAL A 3 10.13 25.69 3.87
C VAL A 3 10.52 24.64 4.95
N LEU A 4 11.77 24.16 4.90
CA LEU A 4 12.37 23.23 5.86
C LEU A 4 12.91 23.90 7.13
N SER A 5 13.15 25.22 7.13
CA SER A 5 13.63 25.96 8.31
C SER A 5 12.49 26.44 9.22
N ASN A 6 11.23 26.38 8.77
CA ASN A 6 10.08 26.72 9.59
C ASN A 6 9.69 25.53 10.50
N PRO A 7 9.74 25.69 11.84
CA PRO A 7 9.43 24.61 12.78
C PRO A 7 8.00 24.07 12.63
N GLN A 8 7.04 24.91 12.26
CA GLN A 8 5.63 24.49 12.06
C GLN A 8 5.49 23.58 10.84
N THR A 9 6.15 23.92 9.73
CA THR A 9 6.10 23.11 8.50
C THR A 9 6.82 21.78 8.68
N ARG A 10 7.94 21.77 9.42
CA ARG A 10 8.66 20.55 9.76
C ARG A 10 7.82 19.60 10.62
N GLN A 11 7.14 20.12 11.64
CA GLN A 11 6.22 19.32 12.47
C GLN A 11 5.06 18.76 11.64
N ALA A 12 4.44 19.56 10.76
CA ALA A 12 3.37 19.10 9.89
C ALA A 12 3.81 17.95 8.97
N LEU A 13 5.02 18.02 8.41
CA LEU A 13 5.59 16.94 7.59
C LEU A 13 5.86 15.67 8.40
N PHE A 14 6.39 15.80 9.61
CA PHE A 14 6.60 14.64 10.50
C PHE A 14 5.30 13.97 10.90
N ILE A 15 4.28 14.75 11.27
CA ILE A 15 2.95 14.23 11.62
C ILE A 15 2.31 13.59 10.39
N GLY A 16 2.33 14.27 9.25
CA GLY A 16 1.77 13.75 8.00
C GLY A 16 2.43 12.44 7.56
N GLY A 17 3.77 12.38 7.55
CA GLY A 17 4.51 11.16 7.25
C GLY A 17 4.24 10.04 8.26
N GLY A 18 4.13 10.38 9.54
CA GLY A 18 3.78 9.43 10.61
C GLY A 18 2.38 8.84 10.43
N VAL A 19 1.38 9.66 10.13
CA VAL A 19 0.01 9.20 9.81
C VAL A 19 0.04 8.27 8.59
N VAL A 20 0.84 8.61 7.58
CA VAL A 20 0.93 7.79 6.37
C VAL A 20 1.47 6.39 6.65
N LEU A 21 2.58 6.32 7.37
CA LEU A 21 3.17 5.06 7.78
C LEU A 21 2.25 4.28 8.72
N LEU A 22 1.57 4.95 9.65
CA LEU A 22 0.66 4.32 10.60
C LEU A 22 -0.51 3.64 9.88
N VAL A 23 -1.11 4.27 8.86
CA VAL A 23 -2.17 3.66 8.05
C VAL A 23 -1.65 2.41 7.34
N LEU A 24 -0.47 2.46 6.73
CA LEU A 24 0.14 1.29 6.06
C LEU A 24 0.42 0.14 7.03
N ILE A 25 0.91 0.46 8.23
CA ILE A 25 1.15 -0.53 9.29
C ILE A 25 -0.18 -1.17 9.71
N LEU A 26 -1.23 -0.38 9.95
CA LEU A 26 -2.55 -0.91 10.33
C LEU A 26 -3.16 -1.80 9.24
N MET A 27 -3.06 -1.40 7.97
CA MET A 27 -3.52 -2.22 6.84
C MET A 27 -2.75 -3.55 6.79
N THR A 28 -1.43 -3.49 6.94
CA THR A 28 -0.58 -4.69 6.95
C THR A 28 -0.95 -5.60 8.12
N LEU A 29 -1.12 -5.05 9.31
CA LEU A 29 -1.49 -5.79 10.52
C LEU A 29 -2.86 -6.46 10.38
N TYR A 30 -3.84 -5.78 9.77
CA TYR A 30 -5.16 -6.33 9.47
C TYR A 30 -5.08 -7.57 8.56
N PHE A 31 -4.35 -7.49 7.44
CA PHE A 31 -4.21 -8.63 6.53
C PHE A 31 -3.33 -9.75 7.09
N PHE A 32 -2.29 -9.40 7.86
CA PHE A 32 -1.46 -10.36 8.58
C PHE A 32 -2.30 -11.17 9.58
N TRP A 33 -3.11 -10.50 10.40
CA TRP A 33 -3.98 -11.15 11.37
C TRP A 33 -4.98 -12.09 10.70
N ARG A 34 -5.59 -11.63 9.59
CA ARG A 34 -6.51 -12.44 8.79
C ARG A 34 -5.84 -13.72 8.28
N ARG A 35 -4.59 -13.62 7.82
CA ARG A 35 -3.79 -14.77 7.35
C ARG A 35 -3.46 -15.73 8.51
N VAL A 36 -2.97 -15.21 9.64
CA VAL A 36 -2.63 -16.02 10.82
C VAL A 36 -3.85 -16.79 11.34
N HIS A 37 -4.99 -16.13 11.46
CA HIS A 37 -6.21 -16.78 11.96
C HIS A 37 -6.63 -17.94 11.05
N LYS A 38 -6.49 -17.77 9.73
CA LYS A 38 -6.84 -18.80 8.76
C LYS A 38 -5.83 -19.95 8.73
N ILE A 39 -4.53 -19.68 8.86
CA ILE A 39 -3.50 -20.72 8.98
C ILE A 39 -3.72 -21.56 10.24
N ARG A 40 -4.04 -20.92 11.37
CA ARG A 40 -4.41 -21.65 12.60
C ARG A 40 -5.66 -22.52 12.41
N TYR A 41 -6.63 -22.05 11.64
CA TYR A 41 -7.83 -22.83 11.32
C TYR A 41 -7.52 -24.04 10.43
N LEU A 42 -6.66 -23.88 9.42
CA LEU A 42 -6.24 -24.96 8.52
C LEU A 42 -5.36 -25.99 9.24
N ALA A 43 -4.43 -25.54 10.09
CA ALA A 43 -3.58 -26.42 10.90
C ALA A 43 -4.39 -27.29 11.89
N LYS A 44 -5.58 -26.82 12.31
CA LYS A 44 -6.51 -27.62 13.11
C LYS A 44 -7.25 -28.69 12.29
N LYS A 45 -7.39 -28.51 10.97
CA LYS A 45 -8.10 -29.46 10.09
C LYS A 45 -7.17 -30.46 9.43
N ASP A 46 -5.97 -30.05 9.04
CA ASP A 46 -4.94 -30.89 8.40
C ASP A 46 -3.57 -30.63 9.04
N PRO A 47 -3.20 -31.35 10.12
CA PRO A 47 -1.92 -31.15 10.81
C PRO A 47 -0.70 -31.47 9.93
N ASP A 48 -0.83 -32.41 8.99
CA ASP A 48 0.27 -32.89 8.14
C ASP A 48 0.68 -31.88 7.04
N ARG A 49 -0.19 -30.92 6.72
CA ARG A 49 0.08 -29.83 5.76
C ARG A 49 0.58 -28.55 6.42
N ALA A 50 0.74 -28.54 7.74
CA ALA A 50 1.25 -27.38 8.46
C ALA A 50 2.76 -27.21 8.20
N GLN A 51 3.11 -26.64 7.05
CA GLN A 51 4.46 -26.13 6.78
C GLN A 51 4.92 -25.25 7.95
N SER A 52 6.20 -25.38 8.32
CA SER A 52 6.85 -24.57 9.36
C SER A 52 6.61 -23.08 9.11
N TYR A 53 5.67 -22.51 9.87
CA TYR A 53 5.18 -21.17 9.63
C TYR A 53 6.00 -20.16 10.45
N ASN A 54 6.81 -19.34 9.77
CA ASN A 54 7.50 -18.23 10.41
C ASN A 54 6.66 -16.94 10.29
N GLY A 55 5.89 -16.65 11.33
CA GLY A 55 4.99 -15.48 11.35
C GLY A 55 5.71 -14.14 11.20
N PHE A 56 6.94 -14.01 11.69
CA PHE A 56 7.73 -12.78 11.55
C PHE A 56 8.12 -12.52 10.09
N LEU A 57 8.58 -13.56 9.40
CA LEU A 57 8.99 -13.46 8.00
C LEU A 57 7.79 -13.19 7.08
N LEU A 58 6.62 -13.73 7.42
CA LEU A 58 5.36 -13.38 6.76
C LEU A 58 5.00 -11.90 6.98
N PHE A 59 5.05 -11.40 8.21
CA PHE A 59 4.74 -10.00 8.50
C PHE A 59 5.66 -9.04 7.73
N LEU A 60 6.96 -9.31 7.73
CA LEU A 60 7.96 -8.51 7.00
C LEU A 60 7.69 -8.51 5.48
N ASN A 61 7.28 -9.66 4.94
CA ASN A 61 6.84 -9.79 3.56
C ASN A 61 5.61 -8.90 3.27
N TYR A 62 4.57 -8.94 4.11
CA TYR A 62 3.40 -8.06 3.92
C TYR A 62 3.76 -6.57 3.99
N ILE A 63 4.61 -6.15 4.93
CA ILE A 63 5.07 -4.76 5.05
C ILE A 63 5.84 -4.35 3.79
N GLY A 64 6.77 -5.19 3.34
CA GLY A 64 7.60 -4.91 2.16
C GLY A 64 6.75 -4.69 0.91
N TYR A 65 5.77 -5.57 0.66
CA TYR A 65 4.86 -5.39 -0.47
C TYR A 65 3.93 -4.19 -0.29
N ALA A 66 3.43 -3.93 0.92
CA ALA A 66 2.57 -2.77 1.18
C ALA A 66 3.29 -1.46 0.88
N LEU A 67 4.54 -1.32 1.36
CA LEU A 67 5.36 -0.14 1.12
C LEU A 67 5.71 0.01 -0.36
N LEU A 68 6.14 -1.06 -1.02
CA LEU A 68 6.51 -1.01 -2.44
C LEU A 68 5.32 -0.61 -3.31
N VAL A 69 4.17 -1.28 -3.15
CA VAL A 69 2.96 -0.98 -3.92
C VAL A 69 2.46 0.44 -3.63
N PHE A 70 2.53 0.87 -2.38
CA PHE A 70 2.14 2.23 -2.01
C PHE A 70 3.02 3.29 -2.68
N ILE A 71 4.36 3.17 -2.56
CA ILE A 71 5.31 4.13 -3.13
C ILE A 71 5.16 4.19 -4.66
N VAL A 72 5.14 3.02 -5.32
CA VAL A 72 5.02 2.95 -6.78
C VAL A 72 3.69 3.55 -7.24
N THR A 73 2.58 3.20 -6.59
CA THR A 73 1.27 3.74 -6.97
C THR A 73 1.21 5.24 -6.72
N ALA A 74 1.70 5.71 -5.57
CA ALA A 74 1.69 7.13 -5.24
C ALA A 74 2.47 7.95 -6.27
N LEU A 75 3.66 7.48 -6.68
CA LEU A 75 4.47 8.13 -7.71
C LEU A 75 3.79 8.12 -9.09
N VAL A 76 3.26 6.96 -9.50
CA VAL A 76 2.58 6.80 -10.80
C VAL A 76 1.28 7.60 -10.86
N ALA A 77 0.60 7.80 -9.73
CA ALA A 77 -0.61 8.62 -9.68
C ALA A 77 -0.29 10.12 -9.61
N SER A 78 0.74 10.53 -8.85
CA SER A 78 1.05 11.93 -8.63
C SER A 78 1.82 12.57 -9.80
N VAL A 79 2.86 11.89 -10.31
CA VAL A 79 3.81 12.48 -11.26
C VAL A 79 3.15 12.83 -12.60
N PRO A 80 2.41 11.91 -13.27
CA PRO A 80 1.78 12.22 -14.55
C PRO A 80 0.72 13.31 -14.43
N LEU A 81 -0.02 13.34 -13.32
CA LEU A 81 -1.04 14.35 -13.07
C LEU A 81 -0.41 15.74 -12.93
N VAL A 82 0.63 15.87 -12.10
CA VAL A 82 1.36 17.13 -11.91
C VAL A 82 2.00 17.57 -13.23
N ALA A 83 2.60 16.65 -13.98
CA ALA A 83 3.22 16.93 -15.28
C ALA A 83 2.19 17.41 -16.32
N ALA A 84 1.03 16.75 -16.42
CA ALA A 84 -0.02 17.11 -17.36
C ALA A 84 -0.59 18.51 -17.08
N ILE A 85 -0.86 18.83 -15.82
CA ILE A 85 -1.38 20.15 -15.43
C ILE A 85 -0.31 21.23 -15.64
N TYR A 86 0.95 20.94 -15.31
CA TYR A 86 2.06 21.86 -15.56
C TYR A 86 2.25 22.16 -17.05
N LEU A 87 2.19 21.13 -17.91
CA LEU A 87 2.23 21.30 -19.37
C LEU A 87 1.05 22.14 -19.88
N GLY A 88 -0.16 21.89 -19.37
CA GLY A 88 -1.34 22.68 -19.74
C GLY A 88 -1.22 24.15 -19.36
N LEU A 89 -0.68 24.44 -18.17
CA LEU A 89 -0.40 25.81 -17.72
C LEU A 89 0.66 26.50 -18.56
N TRP A 90 1.72 25.76 -18.90
CA TRP A 90 2.79 26.25 -19.76
C TRP A 90 2.28 26.61 -21.16
N LEU A 91 1.44 25.75 -21.76
CA LEU A 91 0.79 26.01 -23.05
C LEU A 91 -0.15 27.23 -22.99
N ALA A 92 -0.86 27.40 -21.89
CA ALA A 92 -1.77 28.52 -21.67
C ALA A 92 -1.07 29.85 -21.33
N HIS A 93 0.27 29.88 -21.26
CA HIS A 93 1.06 31.04 -20.83
C HIS A 93 0.62 31.60 -19.45
N ASN A 94 0.04 30.74 -18.61
CA ASN A 94 -0.49 31.12 -17.31
C ASN A 94 0.51 30.74 -16.21
N VAL A 95 0.76 31.66 -15.30
CA VAL A 95 1.59 31.42 -14.12
C VAL A 95 0.68 30.97 -12.98
N ALA A 96 0.57 29.67 -12.75
CA ALA A 96 -0.08 29.15 -11.55
C ALA A 96 0.96 28.89 -10.44
N PRO A 97 0.59 29.08 -9.17
CA PRO A 97 1.46 28.72 -8.06
C PRO A 97 1.74 27.20 -8.07
N LEU A 98 3.03 26.85 -8.11
CA LEU A 98 3.51 25.44 -8.13
C LEU A 98 3.14 24.66 -6.86
N VAL A 99 3.08 25.34 -5.72
CA VAL A 99 2.84 24.73 -4.40
C VAL A 99 1.48 24.03 -4.31
N PRO A 100 0.32 24.65 -4.63
CA PRO A 100 -0.96 23.97 -4.60
C PRO A 100 -1.06 22.85 -5.64
N LEU A 101 -0.35 22.98 -6.78
CA LEU A 101 -0.31 21.93 -7.79
C LEU A 101 0.36 20.65 -7.28
N ILE A 102 1.55 20.80 -6.70
CA ILE A 102 2.30 19.70 -6.08
C ILE A 102 1.48 19.12 -4.93
N THR A 103 0.88 19.96 -4.09
CA THR A 103 0.06 19.52 -2.95
C THR A 103 -1.15 18.71 -3.40
N GLY A 104 -1.88 19.15 -4.43
CA GLY A 104 -3.01 18.41 -5.00
C GLY A 104 -2.59 17.06 -5.59
N GLY A 105 -1.46 17.02 -6.31
CA GLY A 105 -0.89 15.80 -6.86
C GLY A 105 -0.47 14.80 -5.77
N VAL A 106 0.17 15.28 -4.69
CA VAL A 106 0.55 14.45 -3.54
C VAL A 106 -0.70 13.90 -2.85
N CYS A 107 -1.72 14.72 -2.60
CA CYS A 107 -2.98 14.25 -1.99
C CYS A 107 -3.64 13.14 -2.81
N LEU A 108 -3.76 13.30 -4.13
CA LEU A 108 -4.32 12.28 -5.01
C LEU A 108 -3.45 11.02 -5.05
N GLY A 109 -2.12 11.18 -5.10
CA GLY A 109 -1.17 10.07 -5.03
C GLY A 109 -1.29 9.26 -3.75
N LEU A 110 -1.45 9.93 -2.60
CA LEU A 110 -1.66 9.27 -1.30
C LEU A 110 -2.98 8.49 -1.28
N VAL A 111 -4.10 9.11 -1.70
CA VAL A 111 -5.43 8.46 -1.72
C VAL A 111 -5.43 7.21 -2.61
N LEU A 112 -4.92 7.34 -3.84
CA LEU A 112 -4.82 6.23 -4.77
C LEU A 112 -3.82 5.17 -4.28
N GLY A 113 -2.71 5.60 -3.69
CA GLY A 113 -1.71 4.74 -3.06
C GLY A 113 -2.33 3.83 -2.02
N TYR A 114 -3.12 4.37 -1.07
CA TYR A 114 -3.81 3.54 -0.09
C TYR A 114 -4.82 2.60 -0.72
N TYR A 115 -5.64 3.10 -1.64
CA TYR A 115 -6.70 2.31 -2.26
C TYR A 115 -6.14 1.10 -3.02
N VAL A 116 -5.11 1.30 -3.84
CA VAL A 116 -4.47 0.23 -4.61
C VAL A 116 -3.73 -0.73 -3.68
N THR A 117 -3.02 -0.21 -2.67
CA THR A 117 -2.33 -1.05 -1.68
C THR A 117 -3.31 -1.96 -0.94
N PHE A 118 -4.48 -1.43 -0.54
CA PHE A 118 -5.54 -2.23 0.07
C PHE A 118 -6.00 -3.37 -0.84
N LYS A 119 -6.32 -3.03 -2.10
CA LYS A 119 -6.77 -4.01 -3.10
C LYS A 119 -5.70 -5.07 -3.38
N PHE A 120 -4.44 -4.66 -3.47
CA PHE A 120 -3.32 -5.56 -3.69
C PHE A 120 -3.15 -6.54 -2.53
N LEU A 121 -3.11 -6.05 -1.29
CA LEU A 121 -3.00 -6.90 -0.10
C LEU A 121 -4.18 -7.89 0.00
N ARG A 122 -5.39 -7.44 -0.31
CA ARG A 122 -6.57 -8.31 -0.38
C ARG A 122 -6.42 -9.39 -1.44
N SER A 123 -5.97 -9.03 -2.64
CA SER A 123 -5.76 -9.98 -3.74
C SER A 123 -4.65 -10.98 -3.42
N LYS A 124 -3.55 -10.53 -2.81
CA LYS A 124 -2.46 -11.39 -2.35
C LYS A 124 -2.95 -12.44 -1.35
N VAL A 125 -3.72 -12.02 -0.34
CA VAL A 125 -4.33 -12.98 0.60
C VAL A 125 -5.20 -14.00 -0.13
N ALA A 126 -6.05 -13.57 -1.07
CA ALA A 126 -6.92 -14.48 -1.82
C ALA A 126 -6.15 -15.47 -2.72
N PHE A 127 -5.08 -15.02 -3.38
CA PHE A 127 -4.22 -15.88 -4.21
C PHE A 127 -3.42 -16.89 -3.37
N GLU A 128 -2.88 -16.45 -2.24
CA GLU A 128 -2.22 -17.36 -1.32
C GLU A 128 -3.19 -18.32 -0.63
N GLU A 129 -4.49 -18.01 -0.59
CA GLU A 129 -5.55 -18.92 -0.14
C GLU A 129 -5.90 -19.94 -1.23
N SER A 130 -6.00 -19.54 -2.50
CA SER A 130 -6.30 -20.47 -3.60
C SER A 130 -5.20 -21.52 -3.79
N LYS A 131 -3.95 -21.20 -3.45
CA LYS A 131 -2.84 -22.18 -3.45
C LYS A 131 -2.89 -23.19 -2.28
N ALA A 132 -3.57 -22.85 -1.19
CA ALA A 132 -3.65 -23.71 -0.01
C ALA A 132 -4.80 -24.72 -0.10
N VAL A 133 -5.79 -24.48 -0.96
CA VAL A 133 -6.85 -25.45 -1.28
C VAL A 133 -6.31 -26.36 -2.39
N PRO A 134 -6.12 -27.68 -2.13
CA PRO A 134 -5.82 -28.59 -3.23
C PRO A 134 -7.03 -28.60 -4.17
N THR A 135 -6.76 -28.53 -5.47
CA THR A 135 -7.70 -28.78 -6.56
C THR A 135 -8.47 -30.09 -6.31
N ILE A 136 -9.73 -30.02 -5.86
CA ILE A 136 -10.65 -31.17 -5.73
C ILE A 136 -11.28 -31.49 -7.10
N THR A 137 -10.51 -31.45 -8.18
CA THR A 137 -11.06 -31.59 -9.56
C THR A 137 -10.22 -32.47 -10.48
N GLU A 138 -9.51 -33.47 -9.95
CA GLU A 138 -8.89 -34.53 -10.78
C GLU A 138 -9.33 -35.96 -10.41
N PHE A 139 -10.42 -36.13 -9.67
CA PHE A 139 -11.06 -37.44 -9.45
C PHE A 139 -12.55 -37.38 -9.77
N VAL A 140 -12.88 -37.24 -11.05
CA VAL A 140 -14.09 -37.85 -11.60
C VAL A 140 -13.63 -38.65 -12.81
N ALA A 141 -13.40 -39.94 -12.54
CA ALA A 141 -13.16 -40.99 -13.52
C ALA A 141 -14.45 -41.31 -14.29
#